data_AF-A0A809S264-F1
#
_entry.id   AF-A0A809S264-F1
#
_cell.length_a   1.000
_cell.length_b   1.000
_cell.length_c   1.000
_cell.angle_alpha   90.00
_cell.angle_beta   90.00
_cell.angle_gamma   90.00
#
_symmetry.space_group_name_H-M   'P 1'
#
loop_
_entity.id
_entity.type
_entity.pdbx_description
1 polymer ?
#
loop_
_entity_poly.entity_id
_entity_poly.type
_entity_poly.pdbx_seq_one_letter_code
_entity_poly.pdbx_strand_id
1 'polypeptide(L)'
;MKATNNPHYLSSQRARQAVRVGGVRFLAWAFNSPKPAWAYVALGAAALFFTRMTMNGWASDAGQTVYDDATLLKAMEGDPLLGSRIPKIATAPGSTFVVVTSKCGCNEHTLAPLSDALPPNFRLVAILQADDSELESLRSTLPNMTLIPDVNGEISSELNAAFLPRTYLLDRLGRVEWIQKNYRQSLVEALNECLARRQTQGGTP
;
A
#
# COMPACT_ATOMS: atom_id res chain seq x y z
N MET A 1 -50.45 38.23 2.61
CA MET A 1 -49.39 37.25 2.32
C MET A 1 -49.18 36.42 3.57
N LYS A 2 -49.51 35.12 3.54
CA LYS A 2 -49.43 34.21 4.69
C LYS A 2 -48.00 33.63 4.77
N ALA A 3 -47.34 33.83 5.91
CA ALA A 3 -46.08 33.17 6.24
C ALA A 3 -46.37 31.72 6.65
N THR A 4 -45.85 30.77 5.87
CA THR A 4 -45.91 29.33 6.16
C THR A 4 -44.80 28.95 7.14
N ASN A 5 -45.19 28.56 8.36
CA ASN A 5 -44.32 27.92 9.35
C ASN A 5 -43.85 26.55 8.83
N ASN A 6 -42.54 26.39 8.65
CA ASN A 6 -41.93 25.12 8.26
C ASN A 6 -41.39 24.40 9.53
N PRO A 7 -41.95 23.24 9.93
CA PRO A 7 -41.65 22.60 11.22
C PRO A 7 -40.29 21.88 11.29
N HIS A 8 -39.50 21.89 10.21
CA HIS A 8 -38.29 21.07 10.10
C HIS A 8 -37.02 21.64 10.76
N TYR A 9 -37.04 22.85 11.32
CA TYR A 9 -35.83 23.46 11.87
C TYR A 9 -35.60 23.20 13.37
N LEU A 10 -36.65 22.85 14.12
CA LEU A 10 -36.59 22.67 15.59
C LEU A 10 -36.17 21.25 16.03
N SER A 11 -36.26 20.25 15.16
CA SER A 11 -35.92 18.86 15.49
C SER A 11 -34.40 18.58 15.48
N SER A 12 -33.64 19.34 14.70
CA SER A 12 -32.19 19.13 14.54
C SER A 12 -31.36 19.63 15.73
N GLN A 13 -31.83 20.66 16.44
CA GLN A 13 -31.12 21.19 17.62
C GLN A 13 -31.31 20.33 18.87
N ARG A 14 -32.51 19.72 19.07
CA ARG A 14 -32.73 18.78 20.19
C ARG A 14 -31.94 17.48 20.02
N ALA A 15 -31.78 16.98 18.80
CA ALA A 15 -30.97 15.80 18.53
C ALA A 15 -29.48 16.03 18.85
N ARG A 16 -28.93 17.22 18.57
CA ARG A 16 -27.53 17.55 18.88
C ARG A 16 -27.28 17.76 20.38
N GLN A 17 -28.26 18.28 21.13
CA GLN A 17 -28.13 18.41 22.59
C GLN A 17 -28.25 17.06 23.32
N ALA A 18 -29.12 16.14 22.86
CA ALA A 18 -29.26 14.82 23.47
C ALA A 18 -27.99 13.95 23.34
N VAL A 19 -27.27 14.03 22.21
CA VAL A 19 -26.03 13.26 21.98
C VAL A 19 -24.87 13.76 22.85
N ARG A 20 -24.75 15.08 23.08
CA ARG A 20 -23.69 15.65 23.92
C ARG A 20 -23.84 15.32 25.41
N VAL A 21 -25.07 15.16 25.90
CA VAL A 21 -25.32 14.87 27.33
C VAL A 21 -25.23 13.36 27.63
N GLY A 22 -25.51 12.49 26.66
CA GLY A 22 -25.36 11.03 26.81
C GLY A 22 -23.90 10.56 26.91
N GLY A 23 -23.01 11.10 26.06
CA GLY A 23 -21.61 10.66 25.99
C GLY A 23 -20.79 11.00 27.24
N VAL A 24 -21.01 12.17 27.84
CA VAL A 24 -20.28 12.61 29.04
C VAL A 24 -20.74 11.85 30.30
N ARG A 25 -22.02 11.47 30.38
CA ARG A 25 -22.53 10.65 31.50
C ARG A 25 -22.07 9.20 31.43
N PHE A 26 -21.83 8.65 30.23
CA PHE A 26 -21.30 7.30 30.07
C PHE A 26 -19.83 7.19 30.53
N LEU A 27 -19.01 8.20 30.21
CA LEU A 27 -17.63 8.28 30.69
C LEU A 27 -17.57 8.47 32.22
N ALA A 28 -18.43 9.31 32.80
CA ALA A 28 -18.47 9.50 34.24
C ALA A 28 -18.90 8.23 35.02
N TRP A 29 -19.85 7.43 34.49
CA TRP A 29 -20.22 6.13 35.10
C TRP A 29 -19.08 5.11 35.01
N ALA A 30 -18.29 5.13 33.94
CA ALA A 30 -17.21 4.18 33.73
C ALA A 30 -16.06 4.31 34.76
N PHE A 31 -15.85 5.51 35.34
CA PHE A 31 -14.71 5.82 36.20
C PHE A 31 -15.05 6.05 37.68
N ASN A 32 -16.34 6.15 38.07
CA ASN A 32 -16.73 6.57 39.42
C ASN A 32 -17.32 5.45 40.30
N SER A 33 -17.05 4.19 39.98
CA SER A 33 -17.45 3.04 40.81
C SER A 33 -16.28 2.06 40.95
N PRO A 34 -16.02 1.51 42.16
CA PRO A 34 -14.99 0.50 42.35
C PRO A 34 -15.41 -0.75 41.58
N LYS A 35 -14.79 -0.95 40.42
CA LYS A 35 -15.02 -2.13 39.60
C LYS A 35 -14.09 -3.25 40.06
N PRO A 36 -14.57 -4.50 40.09
CA PRO A 36 -13.72 -5.63 40.40
C PRO A 36 -12.60 -5.75 39.36
N ALA A 37 -11.41 -6.22 39.78
CA ALA A 37 -10.20 -6.26 38.94
C ALA A 37 -10.43 -6.94 37.56
N TRP A 38 -11.33 -7.92 37.49
CA TRP A 38 -11.67 -8.61 36.24
C TRP A 38 -12.27 -7.67 35.18
N ALA A 39 -12.94 -6.58 35.57
CA ALA A 39 -13.51 -5.62 34.63
C ALA A 39 -12.43 -4.83 33.89
N TYR A 40 -11.31 -4.55 34.55
CA TYR A 40 -10.13 -3.92 33.92
C TYR A 40 -9.40 -4.90 33.00
N VAL A 41 -9.30 -6.18 33.40
CA VAL A 41 -8.75 -7.23 32.54
C VAL A 41 -9.61 -7.44 31.30
N ALA A 42 -10.94 -7.43 31.43
CA ALA A 42 -11.86 -7.54 30.30
C ALA A 42 -11.78 -6.33 29.36
N LEU A 43 -11.63 -5.11 29.89
CA LEU A 43 -11.41 -3.90 29.09
C LEU A 43 -10.05 -3.93 28.38
N GLY A 44 -9.00 -4.39 29.04
CA GLY A 44 -7.67 -4.57 28.44
C GLY A 44 -7.69 -5.64 27.34
N ALA A 45 -8.36 -6.77 27.57
CA ALA A 45 -8.53 -7.81 26.57
C ALA A 45 -9.38 -7.35 25.38
N ALA A 46 -10.45 -6.59 25.63
CA ALA A 46 -11.25 -5.98 24.57
C ALA A 46 -10.45 -4.96 23.77
N ALA A 47 -9.67 -4.09 24.44
CA ALA A 47 -8.79 -3.14 23.76
C ALA A 47 -7.74 -3.86 22.89
N LEU A 48 -7.12 -4.93 23.40
CA LEU A 48 -6.17 -5.76 22.64
C LEU A 48 -6.84 -6.51 21.48
N PHE A 49 -8.09 -6.96 21.66
CA PHE A 49 -8.86 -7.61 20.60
C PHE A 49 -9.26 -6.61 19.51
N PHE A 50 -9.69 -5.41 19.88
CA PHE A 50 -9.98 -4.34 18.93
C PHE A 50 -8.72 -3.83 18.24
N THR A 51 -7.58 -3.65 18.93
CA THR A 51 -6.33 -3.27 18.26
C THR A 51 -5.83 -4.36 17.33
N ARG A 52 -5.99 -5.64 17.69
CA ARG A 52 -5.67 -6.76 16.81
C ARG A 52 -6.60 -6.84 15.60
N MET A 53 -7.90 -6.57 15.78
CA MET A 53 -8.87 -6.49 14.68
C MET A 53 -8.62 -5.28 13.78
N THR A 54 -8.20 -4.13 14.32
CA THR A 54 -7.83 -2.97 13.49
C THR A 54 -6.48 -3.16 12.80
N MET A 55 -5.51 -3.83 13.41
CA MET A 55 -4.23 -4.13 12.77
C MET A 55 -4.35 -5.20 11.68
N ASN A 56 -5.26 -6.16 11.83
CA ASN A 56 -5.56 -7.14 10.78
C ASN A 56 -6.57 -6.64 9.73
N GLY A 57 -7.39 -5.64 10.07
CA GLY A 57 -8.42 -5.06 9.19
C GLY A 57 -8.01 -3.80 8.44
N TRP A 58 -6.98 -3.07 8.88
CA TRP A 58 -6.43 -1.91 8.14
C TRP A 58 -5.44 -2.28 7.04
N ALA A 59 -5.08 -3.55 6.91
CA ALA A 59 -4.36 -4.05 5.74
C ALA A 59 -5.28 -4.29 4.51
N SER A 60 -6.62 -4.24 4.69
CA SER A 60 -7.58 -4.56 3.63
C SER A 60 -8.35 -3.38 3.02
N ASP A 61 -8.26 -2.18 3.60
CA ASP A 61 -9.05 -1.01 3.14
C ASP A 61 -8.28 -0.05 2.20
N ALA A 62 -7.08 -0.43 1.76
CA ALA A 62 -6.47 0.17 0.58
C ALA A 62 -7.05 -0.47 -0.69
N GLY A 63 -8.34 -0.23 -0.96
CA GLY A 63 -9.04 -0.45 -2.23
C GLY A 63 -8.43 -1.44 -3.22
N GLN A 64 -8.25 -2.72 -2.83
CA GLN A 64 -8.10 -3.79 -3.80
C GLN A 64 -9.49 -4.04 -4.36
N THR A 65 -9.79 -3.49 -5.54
CA THR A 65 -10.82 -4.08 -6.39
C THR A 65 -10.41 -5.54 -6.59
N VAL A 66 -11.08 -6.46 -5.90
CA VAL A 66 -10.87 -7.90 -6.07
C VAL A 66 -11.39 -8.23 -7.47
N TYR A 67 -10.51 -8.10 -8.45
CA TYR A 67 -10.74 -8.64 -9.79
C TYR A 67 -10.78 -10.15 -9.67
N ASP A 68 -11.69 -10.79 -10.39
CA ASP A 68 -11.64 -12.25 -10.52
C ASP A 68 -10.35 -12.66 -11.26
N ASP A 69 -9.90 -13.90 -11.01
CA ASP A 69 -8.64 -14.41 -11.57
C ASP A 69 -8.61 -14.29 -13.10
N ALA A 70 -9.75 -14.46 -13.76
CA ALA A 70 -9.87 -14.38 -15.22
C ALA A 70 -9.60 -12.96 -15.73
N THR A 71 -10.13 -11.94 -15.06
CA THR A 71 -9.93 -10.53 -15.43
C THR A 71 -8.48 -10.12 -15.23
N LEU A 72 -7.84 -10.55 -14.14
CA LEU A 72 -6.42 -10.28 -13.91
C LEU A 72 -5.52 -10.94 -14.96
N LEU A 73 -5.76 -12.22 -15.25
CA LEU A 73 -5.00 -12.94 -16.27
C LEU A 73 -5.11 -12.27 -17.64
N LYS A 74 -6.32 -11.83 -18.00
CA LYS A 74 -6.56 -11.08 -19.25
C LYS A 74 -5.86 -9.73 -19.24
N ALA A 75 -5.89 -9.00 -18.13
CA ALA A 75 -5.19 -7.73 -18.00
C ALA A 75 -3.67 -7.88 -18.16
N MET A 76 -3.09 -9.01 -17.71
CA MET A 76 -1.67 -9.31 -17.86
C MET A 76 -1.25 -9.69 -19.29
N GLU A 77 -2.17 -9.86 -20.23
CA GLU A 77 -1.84 -10.09 -21.65
C GLU A 77 -1.13 -8.88 -22.28
N GLY A 78 -1.36 -7.68 -21.74
CA GLY A 78 -0.70 -6.44 -22.16
C GLY A 78 0.72 -6.24 -21.61
N ASP A 79 1.30 -7.23 -20.93
CA ASP A 79 2.64 -7.13 -20.36
C ASP A 79 3.70 -6.80 -21.42
N PRO A 80 4.71 -5.97 -21.06
CA PRO A 80 5.81 -5.69 -21.98
C PRO A 80 6.56 -6.97 -22.36
N LEU A 81 7.06 -7.02 -23.59
CA LEU A 81 7.83 -8.17 -24.06
C LEU A 81 9.15 -8.27 -23.28
N LEU A 82 9.57 -9.49 -22.95
CA LEU A 82 10.91 -9.73 -22.45
C LEU A 82 11.95 -9.25 -23.49
N GLY A 83 12.99 -8.56 -23.03
CA GLY A 83 13.98 -7.90 -23.87
C GLY A 83 13.61 -6.51 -24.37
N SER A 84 12.35 -6.06 -24.18
CA SER A 84 11.94 -4.68 -24.49
C SER A 84 12.53 -3.68 -23.48
N ARG A 85 12.80 -2.44 -23.89
CA ARG A 85 13.29 -1.37 -23.01
C ARG A 85 12.14 -0.56 -22.43
N ILE A 86 12.32 -0.05 -21.22
CA ILE A 86 11.42 0.93 -20.59
C ILE A 86 12.12 2.30 -20.55
N PRO A 87 11.73 3.26 -21.40
CA PRO A 87 12.45 4.53 -21.59
C PRO A 87 12.56 5.40 -20.34
N LYS A 88 11.56 5.35 -19.44
CA LYS A 88 11.46 6.24 -18.26
C LYS A 88 12.25 5.75 -17.03
N ILE A 89 12.83 4.54 -17.06
CA ILE A 89 13.60 3.98 -15.94
C ILE A 89 15.10 4.10 -16.27
N ALA A 90 15.77 5.08 -15.67
CA ALA A 90 17.13 5.47 -16.00
C ALA A 90 18.13 4.28 -16.01
N THR A 91 18.89 4.17 -17.09
CA THR A 91 19.89 3.13 -17.38
C THR A 91 21.20 3.33 -16.63
N ALA A 92 21.15 3.31 -15.30
CA ALA A 92 22.36 3.20 -14.49
C ALA A 92 22.98 1.80 -14.64
N PRO A 93 24.31 1.64 -14.47
CA PRO A 93 24.94 0.34 -14.52
C PRO A 93 24.46 -0.53 -13.35
N GLY A 94 23.81 -1.64 -13.65
CA GLY A 94 23.30 -2.57 -12.64
C GLY A 94 21.95 -3.16 -13.02
N SER A 95 21.59 -4.24 -12.34
CA SER A 95 20.27 -4.86 -12.50
C SER A 95 19.26 -4.02 -11.72
N THR A 96 18.09 -3.77 -12.28
CA THR A 96 17.11 -2.91 -11.61
C THR A 96 15.88 -3.71 -11.24
N PHE A 97 15.58 -3.81 -9.94
CA PHE A 97 14.30 -4.30 -9.45
C PHE A 97 13.34 -3.11 -9.35
N VAL A 98 12.25 -3.19 -10.10
CA VAL A 98 11.25 -2.13 -10.22
C VAL A 98 9.99 -2.57 -9.50
N VAL A 99 9.45 -1.69 -8.66
CA VAL A 99 8.18 -1.89 -7.95
C VAL A 99 7.24 -0.76 -8.32
N VAL A 100 6.06 -1.10 -8.83
CA VAL A 100 4.97 -0.15 -9.09
C VAL A 100 3.97 -0.28 -7.95
N THR A 101 3.59 0.84 -7.38
CA THR A 101 2.69 0.92 -6.21
C THR A 101 1.54 1.88 -6.46
N SER A 102 0.44 1.69 -5.74
CA SER A 102 -0.69 2.62 -5.73
C SER A 102 -0.43 3.80 -4.79
N LYS A 103 -1.29 4.82 -4.86
CA LYS A 103 -1.36 5.85 -3.83
C LYS A 103 -1.82 5.23 -2.49
N CYS A 104 -0.91 5.01 -1.54
CA CYS A 104 -1.28 4.58 -0.18
C CYS A 104 -0.34 5.18 0.88
N GLY A 105 -0.86 5.48 2.07
CA GLY A 105 -0.03 5.83 3.24
C GLY A 105 0.79 4.66 3.81
N CYS A 106 0.75 3.51 3.17
CA CYS A 106 1.42 2.26 3.53
C CYS A 106 2.70 1.98 2.72
N ASN A 107 3.07 2.90 1.80
CA ASN A 107 4.18 2.72 0.87
C ASN A 107 5.51 2.51 1.59
N GLU A 108 5.79 3.24 2.67
CA GLU A 108 7.01 3.06 3.48
C GLU A 108 7.11 1.63 4.04
N HIS A 109 6.06 1.14 4.69
CA HIS A 109 6.05 -0.20 5.29
C HIS A 109 6.14 -1.31 4.22
N THR A 110 5.61 -1.04 3.03
CA THR A 110 5.64 -1.96 1.89
C THR A 110 7.02 -2.02 1.23
N LEU A 111 7.73 -0.89 1.15
CA LEU A 111 8.99 -0.75 0.43
C LEU A 111 10.24 -0.93 1.31
N ALA A 112 10.18 -0.59 2.61
CA ALA A 112 11.31 -0.71 3.52
C ALA A 112 11.93 -2.12 3.55
N PRO A 113 11.16 -3.23 3.61
CA PRO A 113 11.73 -4.58 3.63
C PRO A 113 12.55 -4.92 2.38
N LEU A 114 12.28 -4.28 1.25
CA LEU A 114 13.03 -4.50 0.02
C LEU A 114 14.38 -3.79 0.03
N SER A 115 14.46 -2.61 0.65
CA SER A 115 15.71 -1.86 0.76
C SER A 115 16.76 -2.66 1.53
N ASP A 116 16.35 -3.38 2.57
CA ASP A 116 17.26 -4.18 3.41
C ASP A 116 17.65 -5.52 2.76
N ALA A 117 16.78 -6.08 1.92
CA ALA A 117 16.97 -7.39 1.30
C ALA A 117 17.75 -7.35 -0.03
N LEU A 118 18.00 -6.16 -0.59
CA LEU A 118 18.57 -6.03 -1.92
C LEU A 118 20.10 -6.23 -1.92
N PRO A 119 20.66 -7.09 -2.79
CA PRO A 119 22.11 -7.20 -2.94
C PRO A 119 22.74 -5.91 -3.51
N PRO A 120 24.03 -5.61 -3.22
CA PRO A 120 24.68 -4.36 -3.60
C PRO A 120 24.82 -4.13 -5.12
N ASN A 121 24.65 -5.16 -5.94
CA ASN A 121 24.69 -5.09 -7.40
C ASN A 121 23.32 -4.88 -8.05
N PHE A 122 22.28 -4.69 -7.23
CA PHE A 122 20.95 -4.34 -7.67
C PHE A 122 20.63 -2.89 -7.30
N ARG A 123 19.80 -2.28 -8.13
CA ARG A 123 19.15 -1.02 -7.85
C ARG A 123 17.67 -1.28 -7.57
N LEU A 124 17.13 -0.60 -6.58
CA LEU A 124 15.71 -0.60 -6.29
C LEU A 124 15.08 0.70 -6.80
N VAL A 125 14.09 0.57 -7.67
CA VAL A 125 13.29 1.68 -8.20
C VAL A 125 11.84 1.47 -7.79
N ALA A 126 11.27 2.42 -7.06
CA ALA A 126 9.84 2.46 -6.78
C ALA A 126 9.16 3.53 -7.63
N ILE A 127 8.12 3.13 -8.37
CA ILE A 127 7.22 3.99 -9.12
C ILE A 127 5.97 4.17 -8.27
N LEU A 128 5.71 5.42 -7.91
CA LEU A 128 4.73 5.79 -6.88
C LEU A 128 3.73 6.80 -7.42
N GLN A 129 2.44 6.51 -7.26
CA GLN A 129 1.39 7.52 -7.42
C GLN A 129 1.29 8.38 -6.15
N ALA A 130 2.35 9.11 -5.84
CA ALA A 130 2.48 9.95 -4.64
C ALA A 130 2.53 11.44 -5.02
N ASP A 131 2.08 12.31 -4.11
CA ASP A 131 2.33 13.75 -4.24
C ASP A 131 3.75 14.10 -3.73
N ASP A 132 4.18 15.34 -3.99
CA ASP A 132 5.54 15.80 -3.64
C ASP A 132 5.83 15.67 -2.13
N SER A 133 4.82 15.85 -1.28
CA SER A 133 5.00 15.78 0.18
C SER A 133 5.26 14.35 0.66
N GLU A 134 4.52 13.37 0.12
CA GLU A 134 4.73 11.96 0.39
C GLU A 134 6.07 11.49 -0.19
N LEU A 135 6.43 11.94 -1.39
CA LEU A 135 7.69 11.60 -2.04
C LEU A 135 8.90 12.08 -1.22
N GLU A 136 8.87 13.31 -0.71
CA GLU A 136 9.94 13.84 0.14
C GLU A 136 10.05 13.09 1.48
N SER A 137 8.91 12.74 2.09
CA SER A 137 8.90 11.89 3.29
C SER A 137 9.57 10.54 3.03
N LEU A 138 9.22 9.86 1.92
CA LEU A 138 9.78 8.57 1.55
C LEU A 138 11.27 8.66 1.18
N ARG A 139 11.73 9.76 0.56
CA ARG A 139 13.16 9.97 0.26
C ARG A 139 14.00 10.02 1.53
N SER A 140 13.46 10.58 2.61
CA SER A 140 14.15 10.68 3.89
C SER A 140 14.28 9.32 4.61
N THR A 141 13.29 8.43 4.44
CA THR A 141 13.27 7.11 5.09
C THR A 141 13.89 6.00 4.25
N LEU A 142 13.93 6.15 2.92
CA LEU A 142 14.42 5.16 1.96
C LEU A 142 15.53 5.71 1.05
N PRO A 143 16.69 6.16 1.60
CA PRO A 143 17.73 6.87 0.85
C PRO A 143 18.42 6.01 -0.22
N ASN A 144 18.38 4.68 -0.08
CA ASN A 144 19.00 3.74 -1.02
C ASN A 144 18.06 3.35 -2.19
N MET A 145 16.84 3.90 -2.22
CA MET A 145 15.84 3.63 -3.24
C MET A 145 15.67 4.81 -4.19
N THR A 146 15.61 4.54 -5.49
CA THR A 146 15.18 5.58 -6.45
C THR A 146 13.66 5.66 -6.45
N LEU A 147 13.11 6.79 -6.05
CA LEU A 147 11.66 7.05 -6.11
C LEU A 147 11.31 7.87 -7.35
N ILE A 148 10.46 7.32 -8.21
CA ILE A 148 9.96 7.96 -9.43
C ILE A 148 8.47 8.28 -9.24
N PRO A 149 8.06 9.56 -9.29
CA PRO A 149 6.66 9.92 -9.22
C PRO A 149 5.95 9.53 -10.52
N ASP A 150 4.74 8.96 -10.39
CA ASP A 150 3.83 8.62 -11.48
C ASP A 150 2.43 9.16 -11.19
N VAL A 151 2.34 10.46 -10.92
CA VAL A 151 1.10 11.14 -10.49
C VAL A 151 -0.10 10.85 -11.40
N ASN A 152 0.14 10.76 -12.71
CA ASN A 152 -0.90 10.54 -13.72
C ASN A 152 -1.08 9.07 -14.11
N GLY A 153 -0.29 8.15 -13.55
CA GLY A 153 -0.34 6.73 -13.91
C GLY A 153 0.19 6.41 -15.31
N GLU A 154 0.99 7.28 -15.91
CA GLU A 154 1.52 7.08 -17.27
C GLU A 154 2.52 5.93 -17.31
N ILE A 155 3.43 5.86 -16.33
CA ILE A 155 4.48 4.84 -16.29
C ILE A 155 3.86 3.48 -15.93
N SER A 156 2.98 3.46 -14.94
CA SER A 156 2.23 2.26 -14.55
C SER A 156 1.36 1.73 -15.69
N SER A 157 0.75 2.60 -16.50
CA SER A 157 0.01 2.21 -17.71
C SER A 157 0.93 1.65 -18.81
N GLU A 158 2.07 2.31 -19.08
CA GLU A 158 3.05 1.85 -20.07
C GLU A 158 3.64 0.47 -19.72
N LEU A 159 3.84 0.21 -18.43
CA LEU A 159 4.29 -1.09 -17.92
C LEU A 159 3.17 -2.14 -17.87
N ASN A 160 1.93 -1.75 -18.20
CA ASN A 160 0.74 -2.55 -17.98
C ASN A 160 0.68 -3.07 -16.54
N ALA A 161 0.72 -2.21 -15.52
CA ALA A 161 0.63 -2.63 -14.13
C ALA A 161 -0.77 -3.13 -13.75
N ALA A 162 -1.15 -4.31 -14.25
CA ALA A 162 -2.48 -4.91 -14.15
C ALA A 162 -2.99 -5.14 -12.71
N PHE A 163 -2.07 -5.28 -11.76
CA PHE A 163 -2.34 -5.32 -10.33
C PHE A 163 -1.28 -4.51 -9.59
N LEU A 164 -1.54 -4.18 -8.32
CA LEU A 164 -0.61 -3.44 -7.48
C LEU A 164 -0.53 -4.10 -6.08
N PRO A 165 0.66 -4.13 -5.46
CA PRO A 165 1.93 -3.73 -6.06
C PRO A 165 2.40 -4.74 -7.12
N ARG A 166 3.13 -4.29 -8.13
CA ARG A 166 3.63 -5.15 -9.21
C ARG A 166 5.10 -4.91 -9.49
N THR A 167 5.81 -6.00 -9.75
CA THR A 167 7.27 -5.97 -9.85
C THR A 167 7.81 -6.45 -11.19
N TYR A 168 8.96 -5.87 -11.56
CA TYR A 168 9.68 -6.15 -12.80
C TYR A 168 11.18 -6.23 -12.50
N LEU A 169 11.89 -7.07 -13.23
CA LEU A 169 13.35 -7.10 -13.23
C LEU A 169 13.87 -6.59 -14.57
N LEU A 170 14.76 -5.61 -14.52
CA LEU A 170 15.46 -5.10 -15.69
C LEU A 170 16.93 -5.52 -15.69
N ASP A 171 17.43 -5.86 -16.88
CA ASP A 171 18.84 -6.09 -17.12
C ASP A 171 19.66 -4.78 -17.04
N ARG A 172 20.98 -4.90 -17.18
CA ARG A 172 21.92 -3.76 -17.13
C ARG A 172 21.72 -2.75 -18.28
N LEU A 173 20.95 -3.10 -19.31
CA LEU A 173 20.61 -2.26 -20.45
C LEU A 173 19.18 -1.69 -20.36
N GLY A 174 18.52 -1.86 -19.21
CA GLY A 174 17.15 -1.41 -18.97
C GLY A 174 16.09 -2.24 -19.70
N ARG A 175 16.42 -3.49 -20.08
CA ARG A 175 15.48 -4.39 -20.76
C ARG A 175 14.77 -5.30 -19.77
N VAL A 176 13.49 -5.58 -20.01
CA VAL A 176 12.69 -6.47 -19.16
C VAL A 176 13.22 -7.90 -19.21
N GLU A 177 13.67 -8.42 -18.08
CA GLU A 177 14.19 -9.79 -17.92
C GLU A 177 13.18 -10.70 -17.22
N TRP A 178 12.36 -10.14 -16.32
CA TRP A 178 11.30 -10.85 -15.62
C TRP A 178 10.16 -9.91 -15.23
N ILE A 179 8.95 -10.48 -15.14
CA ILE A 179 7.71 -9.79 -14.77
C ILE A 179 6.99 -10.66 -13.77
N GLN A 180 6.50 -10.07 -12.68
CA GLN A 180 5.69 -10.77 -11.70
C GLN A 180 4.41 -11.32 -12.33
N LYS A 181 4.20 -12.63 -12.15
CA LYS A 181 3.00 -13.33 -12.63
C LYS A 181 2.02 -13.68 -11.50
N ASN A 182 2.51 -13.91 -10.30
CA ASN A 182 1.65 -14.23 -9.16
C ASN A 182 1.32 -12.95 -8.37
N TYR A 183 0.08 -12.48 -8.49
CA TYR A 183 -0.39 -11.27 -7.79
C TYR A 183 -0.59 -11.48 -6.27
N ARG A 184 -0.60 -12.73 -5.78
CA ARG A 184 -0.68 -13.07 -4.35
C ARG A 184 0.69 -13.14 -3.67
N GLN A 185 1.76 -13.09 -4.46
CA GLN A 185 3.14 -13.12 -3.96
C GLN A 185 3.48 -11.80 -3.29
N SER A 186 4.09 -11.88 -2.10
CA SER A 186 4.64 -10.71 -1.43
C SER A 186 5.84 -10.13 -2.20
N LEU A 187 6.17 -8.86 -1.96
CA LEU A 187 7.29 -8.21 -2.63
C LEU A 187 8.64 -8.88 -2.32
N VAL A 188 8.83 -9.36 -1.08
CA VAL A 188 10.05 -10.07 -0.68
C VAL A 188 10.14 -11.44 -1.37
N GLU A 189 9.03 -12.15 -1.51
CA GLU A 189 9.00 -13.41 -2.29
C GLU A 189 9.30 -13.16 -3.77
N ALA A 190 8.78 -12.07 -4.35
CA ALA A 190 9.07 -11.67 -5.73
C ALA A 190 10.55 -11.33 -5.94
N LEU A 191 11.16 -10.62 -4.99
CA LEU A 191 12.59 -10.35 -4.99
C LEU A 191 13.41 -11.66 -4.91
N ASN A 192 13.07 -12.55 -3.98
CA ASN A 192 13.76 -13.83 -3.83
C ASN A 192 13.66 -14.70 -5.10
N GLU A 193 12.52 -14.70 -5.79
CA GLU A 193 12.38 -15.37 -7.08
C GLU A 193 13.32 -14.77 -8.14
N CYS A 194 13.42 -13.44 -8.21
CA CYS A 194 14.34 -12.76 -9.12
C CYS A 194 15.80 -13.12 -8.85
N LEU A 195 16.19 -13.11 -7.58
CA LEU A 195 17.55 -13.45 -7.16
C LEU A 195 17.88 -14.92 -7.47
N ALA A 196 16.94 -15.85 -7.22
CA ALA A 196 17.12 -17.25 -7.55
C ALA A 196 17.28 -17.48 -9.06
N ARG A 197 16.47 -16.81 -9.89
CA ARG A 197 16.58 -16.88 -11.37
C ARG A 197 17.96 -16.45 -11.86
N ARG A 198 18.48 -15.35 -11.31
CA ARG A 198 19.83 -14.85 -11.65
C ARG A 198 20.94 -15.82 -11.27
N GLN A 199 20.82 -16.52 -10.13
CA GLN A 199 21.77 -17.56 -9.76
C GLN A 199 21.74 -18.73 -10.74
N THR A 200 20.56 -19.13 -11.22
CA THR A 200 20.42 -20.22 -12.20
C THR A 200 20.89 -19.85 -13.62
N GLN A 201 20.79 -18.58 -14.01
CA GLN A 201 21.26 -18.09 -15.31
C GLN A 201 22.74 -17.68 -15.31
N GLY A 202 23.33 -17.46 -14.13
CA GLY A 202 24.75 -17.14 -13.93
C GLY A 202 25.70 -18.34 -13.96
N GLY A 203 25.26 -19.50 -14.46
CA GLY A 203 26.07 -20.71 -14.63
C GLY A 203 26.95 -20.69 -15.88
N THR A 204 27.79 -19.68 -16.04
CA THR A 204 29.06 -19.81 -16.79
C THR A 204 30.08 -18.87 -16.14
N PRO A 205 31.29 -19.38 -15.82
CA PRO A 205 32.34 -18.65 -15.10
C PRO A 205 32.84 -17.41 -15.85
#